data_AF-A0A952V1G0-F1
#
_entry.id   AF-A0A952V1G0-F1
#
_cell.length_a   1.000
_cell.length_b   1.000
_cell.length_c   1.000
_cell.angle_alpha   90.00
_cell.angle_beta   90.00
_cell.angle_gamma   90.00
#
_symmetry.space_group_name_H-M   'P 1'
#
loop_
_entity.id
_entity.type
_entity.pdbx_description
1 polymer ?
#
loop_
_entity_poly.entity_id
_entity_poly.type
_entity_poly.pdbx_seq_one_letter_code
_entity_poly.pdbx_strand_id
1 'polypeptide(L)'
;MRRLRAGVAMGAASVVYVGILAVGCRDVNYVVLPADGAVADVATDRRRPPVKSSDDDDDGDDDDDDDVADATAADAKGGDAALDAGSDARAARDANGPGATGTECSFNHDCQLALRCECDGICACTPGARGTTAPGQPCADGQDCTSAVCLEGTGGQLRCSDECQTASECPPELPRCANVSLVGRICVRAQP
;
A
#
# COMPACT_ATOMS: atom_id res chain seq x y z
N MET A 1 6.38 -19.02 66.21
CA MET A 1 6.77 -20.23 65.46
C MET A 1 5.51 -20.95 64.97
N ARG A 2 5.12 -20.80 63.70
CA ARG A 2 4.03 -21.57 63.09
C ARG A 2 4.51 -22.15 61.76
N ARG A 3 4.26 -23.45 61.61
CA ARG A 3 4.81 -24.37 60.62
C ARG A 3 4.05 -24.31 59.29
N LEU A 4 4.80 -24.66 58.25
CA LEU A 4 4.45 -24.83 56.83
C LEU A 4 3.13 -25.58 56.56
N ARG A 5 2.50 -25.24 55.43
CA ARG A 5 1.96 -26.22 54.48
C ARG A 5 2.24 -25.75 53.04
N ALA A 6 3.24 -26.38 52.42
CA ALA A 6 3.48 -26.30 50.98
C ALA A 6 2.50 -27.26 50.29
N GLY A 7 1.59 -26.72 49.49
CA GLY A 7 0.71 -27.49 48.62
C GLY A 7 1.37 -27.62 47.25
N VAL A 8 1.80 -28.83 46.90
CA VAL A 8 2.24 -29.18 45.55
C VAL A 8 0.99 -29.44 44.72
N ALA A 9 0.67 -28.53 43.80
CA ALA A 9 -0.37 -28.73 42.80
C ALA A 9 0.25 -29.43 41.58
N MET A 10 0.04 -30.75 41.47
CA MET A 10 0.26 -31.49 40.23
C MET A 10 -0.82 -31.09 39.22
N GLY A 11 -0.51 -30.13 38.35
CA GLY A 11 -1.32 -29.79 37.19
C GLY A 11 -1.13 -30.83 36.08
N ALA A 12 -2.23 -31.46 35.68
CA ALA A 12 -2.28 -32.45 34.62
C ALA A 12 -1.77 -31.87 33.28
N ALA A 13 -0.63 -32.39 32.80
CA ALA A 13 -0.15 -32.12 31.46
C ALA A 13 -1.10 -32.79 30.45
N SER A 14 -2.06 -32.01 29.93
CA SER A 14 -2.88 -32.42 28.80
C SER A 14 -2.01 -32.32 27.55
N VAL A 15 -1.43 -33.45 27.14
CA VAL A 15 -0.73 -33.57 25.85
C VAL A 15 -1.81 -33.52 24.76
N VAL A 16 -2.08 -32.33 24.25
CA VAL A 16 -2.88 -32.14 23.04
C VAL A 16 -2.00 -32.60 21.88
N TYR A 17 -2.30 -33.81 21.38
CA TYR A 17 -1.71 -34.35 20.17
C TYR A 17 -2.27 -33.54 18.99
N VAL A 18 -1.61 -32.44 18.64
CA VAL A 18 -1.87 -31.73 17.39
C VAL A 18 -1.35 -32.64 16.29
N GLY A 19 -2.26 -33.37 15.64
CA GLY A 19 -1.96 -34.07 14.41
C GLY A 19 -1.49 -33.05 13.39
N ILE A 20 -0.18 -33.00 13.16
CA ILE A 20 0.42 -32.29 12.04
C ILE A 20 -0.03 -33.04 10.79
N LEU A 21 -1.19 -32.65 10.25
CA LEU A 21 -1.50 -32.87 8.85
C LEU A 21 -0.48 -32.03 8.09
N ALA A 22 0.59 -32.68 7.66
CA ALA A 22 1.46 -32.18 6.62
C ALA A 22 0.61 -32.02 5.36
N VAL A 23 -0.07 -30.88 5.25
CA VAL A 23 -0.52 -30.35 3.98
C VAL A 23 0.77 -30.06 3.24
N GLY A 24 1.20 -31.01 2.41
CA GLY A 24 2.26 -30.77 1.46
C GLY A 24 1.90 -29.49 0.72
N CYS A 25 2.74 -28.47 0.86
CA CYS A 25 2.83 -27.40 -0.12
C CYS A 25 3.12 -28.09 -1.45
N ARG A 26 2.05 -28.47 -2.16
CA ARG A 26 2.13 -28.78 -3.58
C ARG A 26 2.84 -27.60 -4.19
N ASP A 27 3.93 -27.91 -4.89
CA ASP A 27 4.66 -27.03 -5.76
C ASP A 27 3.71 -25.97 -6.33
N VAL A 28 3.82 -24.75 -5.79
CA VAL A 28 3.27 -23.58 -6.46
C VAL A 28 4.06 -23.54 -7.75
N ASN A 29 3.46 -24.13 -8.77
CA ASN A 29 3.93 -24.11 -10.13
C ASN A 29 3.88 -22.63 -10.49
N TYR A 30 4.99 -21.92 -10.28
CA TYR A 30 5.20 -20.61 -10.82
C TYR A 30 5.11 -20.79 -12.33
N VAL A 31 3.94 -20.51 -12.88
CA VAL A 31 3.80 -20.28 -14.31
C VAL A 31 4.59 -19.01 -14.56
N VAL A 32 5.88 -19.19 -14.86
CA VAL A 32 6.71 -18.18 -15.49
C VAL A 32 6.07 -17.96 -16.86
N LEU A 33 5.15 -17.00 -16.92
CA LEU A 33 4.64 -16.52 -18.20
C LEU A 33 5.85 -15.90 -18.94
N PRO A 34 6.16 -16.35 -20.17
CA PRO A 34 7.21 -15.73 -20.96
C PRO A 34 6.89 -14.25 -21.14
N ALA A 35 7.91 -13.40 -20.99
CA ALA A 35 7.81 -11.94 -21.04
C ALA A 35 7.55 -11.38 -22.46
N ASP A 36 7.20 -12.25 -23.43
CA ASP A 36 7.14 -11.90 -24.84
C ASP A 36 5.86 -12.48 -25.44
N GLY A 37 4.82 -11.65 -25.62
CA GLY A 37 3.70 -12.04 -26.46
C GLY A 37 2.37 -11.37 -26.17
N ALA A 38 2.11 -10.27 -26.89
CA ALA A 38 0.81 -9.83 -27.38
C ALA A 38 -0.32 -9.67 -26.34
N VAL A 39 -0.53 -8.42 -25.92
CA VAL A 39 -1.86 -7.96 -25.51
C VAL A 39 -2.83 -8.23 -26.66
N ALA A 40 -3.74 -9.18 -26.47
CA ALA A 40 -4.92 -9.26 -27.31
C ALA A 40 -5.75 -8.01 -27.01
N ASP A 41 -5.87 -7.15 -28.01
CA ASP A 41 -6.78 -6.01 -28.01
C ASP A 41 -8.20 -6.51 -27.73
N VAL A 42 -8.62 -6.46 -26.46
CA VAL A 42 -10.02 -6.56 -26.10
C VAL A 42 -10.66 -5.26 -26.54
N ALA A 43 -11.14 -5.26 -27.78
CA ALA A 43 -12.07 -4.29 -28.32
C ALA A 43 -13.35 -4.32 -27.47
N THR A 44 -13.33 -3.64 -26.33
CA THR A 44 -14.55 -3.22 -25.67
C THR A 44 -15.08 -2.02 -26.45
N ASP A 45 -16.06 -2.31 -27.29
CA ASP A 45 -17.02 -1.36 -27.86
C ASP A 45 -17.65 -0.54 -26.73
N ARG A 46 -16.96 0.52 -26.30
CA ARG A 46 -17.53 1.58 -25.50
C ARG A 46 -18.09 2.61 -26.46
N ARG A 47 -19.34 2.37 -26.84
CA ARG A 47 -20.26 3.43 -27.28
C ARG A 47 -20.26 4.54 -26.23
N ARG A 48 -19.38 5.51 -26.43
CA ARG A 48 -19.37 6.78 -25.72
C ARG A 48 -20.65 7.51 -26.14
N PRO A 49 -21.58 7.82 -25.23
CA PRO A 49 -22.68 8.71 -25.57
C PRO A 49 -22.09 10.06 -26.00
N PRO A 50 -22.70 10.75 -26.98
CA PRO A 50 -22.24 12.05 -27.42
C PRO A 50 -22.35 13.04 -26.27
N VAL A 51 -21.20 13.51 -25.78
CA VAL A 51 -21.11 14.70 -24.95
C VAL A 51 -21.46 15.88 -25.84
N LYS A 52 -22.53 16.59 -25.49
CA LYS A 52 -22.85 17.90 -26.06
C LYS A 52 -21.71 18.84 -25.68
N SER A 53 -20.95 19.31 -26.66
CA SER A 53 -20.22 20.56 -26.55
C SER A 53 -21.25 21.67 -26.49
N SER A 54 -21.38 22.30 -25.33
CA SER A 54 -21.86 23.67 -25.26
C SER A 54 -20.60 24.52 -25.27
N ASP A 55 -20.25 24.96 -26.47
CA ASP A 55 -19.52 26.19 -26.71
C ASP A 55 -20.35 27.30 -26.04
N ASP A 56 -19.84 27.87 -24.95
CA ASP A 56 -20.28 29.16 -24.45
C ASP A 56 -19.05 30.07 -24.53
N ASP A 57 -19.12 30.92 -25.56
CA ASP A 57 -18.32 32.10 -25.78
C ASP A 57 -18.37 33.02 -24.53
N ASP A 58 -17.21 33.46 -24.04
CA ASP A 58 -17.13 34.65 -23.19
C ASP A 58 -15.94 35.49 -23.67
N ASP A 59 -16.22 36.24 -24.74
CA ASP A 59 -15.47 37.38 -25.22
C ASP A 59 -15.79 38.59 -24.32
N GLY A 60 -14.75 39.20 -23.75
CA GLY A 60 -14.84 40.55 -23.18
C GLY A 60 -13.72 40.81 -22.17
N ASP A 61 -13.03 41.93 -22.18
CA ASP A 61 -12.92 43.06 -23.09
C ASP A 61 -11.58 43.71 -22.69
N ASP A 62 -10.89 44.27 -23.68
CA ASP A 62 -9.78 45.18 -23.49
C ASP A 62 -10.19 46.40 -22.64
N ASP A 63 -9.28 46.93 -21.80
CA ASP A 63 -9.06 48.38 -21.62
C ASP A 63 -7.95 48.65 -20.57
N ASP A 64 -6.83 49.13 -21.11
CA ASP A 64 -6.09 50.34 -20.70
C ASP A 64 -5.24 50.41 -19.40
N ASP A 65 -3.93 50.51 -19.67
CA ASP A 65 -2.98 51.58 -19.26
C ASP A 65 -2.87 51.99 -17.77
N ASP A 66 -1.66 51.80 -17.22
CA ASP A 66 -0.75 52.94 -16.98
C ASP A 66 0.64 52.50 -16.44
N ASP A 67 1.65 53.03 -17.12
CA ASP A 67 3.09 53.01 -16.85
C ASP A 67 3.48 53.42 -15.41
N VAL A 68 4.51 52.78 -14.85
CA VAL A 68 5.68 53.49 -14.27
C VAL A 68 6.92 52.60 -14.04
N ALA A 69 7.97 52.92 -14.81
CA ALA A 69 9.39 53.06 -14.45
C ALA A 69 10.27 51.82 -14.12
N ASP A 70 11.12 51.50 -15.10
CA ASP A 70 12.59 51.61 -15.06
C ASP A 70 13.35 51.04 -13.83
N ALA A 71 14.00 49.88 -13.99
CA ALA A 71 15.47 49.83 -14.09
C ALA A 71 16.06 48.41 -13.97
N THR A 72 17.08 48.17 -14.81
CA THR A 72 18.15 47.16 -14.74
C THR A 72 17.90 45.74 -15.26
N ALA A 73 18.62 45.49 -16.36
CA ALA A 73 18.84 44.23 -17.02
C ALA A 73 19.53 43.18 -16.13
N ALA A 74 19.01 41.95 -16.18
CA ALA A 74 19.81 40.73 -16.22
C ALA A 74 18.96 39.60 -16.84
N ASP A 75 19.41 39.10 -18.00
CA ASP A 75 18.94 37.86 -18.62
C ASP A 75 18.95 36.70 -17.63
N ALA A 76 17.76 36.25 -17.20
CA ALA A 76 17.57 34.96 -16.58
C ALA A 76 16.61 34.15 -17.46
N LYS A 77 17.20 33.18 -18.16
CA LYS A 77 16.54 32.19 -19.00
C LYS A 77 15.26 31.67 -18.34
N GLY A 78 14.18 31.66 -19.12
CA GLY A 78 12.95 30.95 -18.81
C GLY A 78 13.23 29.52 -18.36
N GLY A 79 12.65 29.17 -17.24
CA GLY A 79 12.42 27.80 -16.83
C GLY A 79 10.93 27.68 -16.56
N ASP A 80 10.26 26.93 -17.42
CA ASP A 80 8.86 26.53 -17.31
C ASP A 80 8.65 25.83 -15.96
N ALA A 81 8.31 26.61 -14.92
CA ALA A 81 8.07 26.13 -13.56
C ALA A 81 6.57 25.97 -13.26
N ALA A 82 5.74 25.84 -14.29
CA ALA A 82 4.32 25.63 -14.16
C ALA A 82 3.94 24.29 -14.79
N LEU A 83 3.15 23.51 -14.03
CA LEU A 83 2.42 22.30 -14.44
C LEU A 83 3.15 20.96 -14.21
N ASP A 84 3.55 20.68 -12.97
CA ASP A 84 3.49 19.29 -12.47
C ASP A 84 2.95 19.24 -11.03
N ALA A 85 1.76 19.83 -10.84
CA ALA A 85 0.93 19.61 -9.67
C ALA A 85 -0.14 18.55 -9.99
N GLY A 86 0.27 17.49 -10.71
CA GLY A 86 -0.54 16.32 -11.00
C GLY A 86 -0.83 15.51 -9.72
N SER A 87 -1.73 16.05 -8.90
CA SER A 87 -2.86 15.39 -8.26
C SER A 87 -2.82 13.86 -8.14
N ASP A 88 -1.85 13.31 -7.42
CA ASP A 88 -1.94 11.97 -6.82
C ASP A 88 -1.66 12.01 -5.31
N ALA A 89 -1.86 13.18 -4.67
CA ALA A 89 -2.00 13.24 -3.23
C ALA A 89 -3.24 12.40 -2.89
N ARG A 90 -3.02 11.12 -2.56
CA ARG A 90 -4.05 10.20 -2.08
C ARG A 90 -4.90 11.01 -1.11
N ALA A 91 -6.17 11.25 -1.47
CA ALA A 91 -7.09 11.90 -0.56
C ALA A 91 -6.89 11.19 0.77
N ALA A 92 -6.46 11.94 1.81
CA ALA A 92 -5.95 11.37 3.04
C ALA A 92 -6.92 10.28 3.48
N ARG A 93 -6.53 9.00 3.29
CA ARG A 93 -7.46 7.90 3.52
C ARG A 93 -7.86 8.00 4.97
N ASP A 94 -9.16 7.94 5.24
CA ASP A 94 -9.61 7.92 6.62
C ASP A 94 -8.84 6.80 7.32
N ALA A 95 -8.12 7.16 8.39
CA ALA A 95 -7.39 6.18 9.17
C ALA A 95 -8.37 5.11 9.71
N ASN A 96 -9.66 5.43 9.77
CA ASN A 96 -10.76 4.53 10.00
C ASN A 96 -11.31 3.94 8.67
N GLY A 97 -10.68 2.87 8.21
CA GLY A 97 -11.18 2.08 7.08
C GLY A 97 -12.57 1.49 7.31
N PRO A 98 -13.25 1.05 6.23
CA PRO A 98 -14.64 0.60 6.30
C PRO A 98 -14.82 -0.77 6.99
N GLY A 99 -13.76 -1.58 7.07
CA GLY A 99 -13.80 -2.97 7.54
C GLY A 99 -14.03 -3.09 9.05
N ALA A 100 -15.12 -3.76 9.43
CA ALA A 100 -15.37 -4.17 10.80
C ALA A 100 -14.63 -5.48 11.14
N THR A 101 -14.65 -5.90 12.41
CA THR A 101 -14.02 -7.16 12.86
C THR A 101 -14.46 -8.36 12.01
N GLY A 102 -13.50 -9.13 11.52
CA GLY A 102 -13.71 -10.32 10.68
C GLY A 102 -13.91 -10.01 9.19
N THR A 103 -13.94 -8.75 8.78
CA THR A 103 -13.98 -8.37 7.36
C THR A 103 -12.64 -8.71 6.71
N GLU A 104 -12.67 -9.23 5.48
CA GLU A 104 -11.47 -9.44 4.68
C GLU A 104 -10.74 -8.11 4.45
N CYS A 105 -9.41 -8.14 4.52
CA CYS A 105 -8.56 -6.96 4.37
C CYS A 105 -7.27 -7.34 3.64
N SER A 106 -6.67 -6.36 2.97
CA SER A 106 -5.32 -6.50 2.40
C SER A 106 -4.31 -5.67 3.19
N PHE A 107 -4.77 -4.56 3.78
CA PHE A 107 -3.94 -3.64 4.56
C PHE A 107 -4.66 -3.16 5.82
N ASN A 108 -3.89 -2.61 6.76
CA ASN A 108 -4.45 -1.99 7.97
C ASN A 108 -5.47 -0.88 7.70
N HIS A 109 -5.29 -0.11 6.61
CA HIS A 109 -6.20 0.99 6.27
C HIS A 109 -7.55 0.51 5.74
N ASP A 110 -7.72 -0.78 5.45
CA ASP A 110 -9.02 -1.37 5.11
C ASP A 110 -9.90 -1.56 6.35
N CYS A 111 -9.29 -1.61 7.54
CA CYS A 111 -9.96 -1.86 8.80
C CYS A 111 -10.29 -0.57 9.55
N GLN A 112 -11.23 -0.62 10.49
CA GLN A 112 -11.48 0.48 11.44
C GLN A 112 -10.26 0.78 12.33
N LEU A 113 -10.18 1.99 12.90
CA LEU A 113 -8.98 2.50 13.59
C LEU A 113 -8.50 1.63 14.77
N ALA A 114 -9.45 0.99 15.48
CA ALA A 114 -9.17 0.09 16.61
C ALA A 114 -8.85 -1.36 16.19
N LEU A 115 -8.79 -1.61 14.88
CA LEU A 115 -8.55 -2.90 14.27
C LEU A 115 -7.28 -2.84 13.41
N ARG A 116 -6.71 -4.02 13.16
CA ARG A 116 -5.57 -4.24 12.29
C ARG A 116 -5.87 -5.39 11.34
N CYS A 117 -5.21 -5.41 10.19
CA CYS A 117 -5.30 -6.52 9.27
C CYS A 117 -4.31 -7.61 9.70
N GLU A 118 -4.80 -8.83 9.94
CA GLU A 118 -3.99 -9.96 10.40
C GLU A 118 -4.23 -11.16 9.48
N CYS A 119 -3.14 -11.78 9.01
CA CYS A 119 -3.17 -12.87 8.04
C CYS A 119 -2.65 -14.18 8.65
N ASP A 120 -3.57 -15.08 9.00
CA ASP A 120 -3.27 -16.47 9.38
C ASP A 120 -3.95 -17.41 8.38
N GLY A 121 -3.42 -17.43 7.15
CA GLY A 121 -4.02 -18.12 5.99
C GLY A 121 -5.09 -17.31 5.26
N ILE A 122 -5.94 -16.58 5.98
CA ILE A 122 -6.91 -15.60 5.43
C ILE A 122 -6.71 -14.28 6.19
N CYS A 123 -6.61 -13.17 5.47
CA CYS A 123 -6.44 -11.86 6.05
C CYS A 123 -7.79 -11.29 6.50
N ALA A 124 -7.90 -10.89 7.77
CA ALA A 124 -9.11 -10.28 8.29
C ALA A 124 -8.82 -9.19 9.33
N CYS A 125 -9.75 -8.26 9.50
CA CYS A 125 -9.67 -7.21 10.51
C CYS A 125 -9.84 -7.81 11.91
N THR A 126 -8.80 -7.76 12.74
CA THR A 126 -8.80 -8.23 14.13
C THR A 126 -8.66 -7.05 15.09
N PRO A 127 -9.22 -7.13 16.32
CA PRO A 127 -8.97 -6.12 17.34
C PRO A 127 -7.49 -6.05 17.69
N GLY A 128 -6.90 -4.86 17.61
CA GLY A 128 -5.50 -4.65 17.92
C GLY A 128 -4.97 -3.32 17.43
N ALA A 129 -3.90 -2.85 18.07
CA ALA A 129 -3.16 -1.70 17.59
C ALA A 129 -2.46 -2.04 16.27
N ARG A 130 -2.44 -1.08 15.37
CA ARG A 130 -1.66 -1.14 14.14
C ARG A 130 -0.19 -0.88 14.43
N GLY A 131 0.65 -1.37 13.55
CA GLY A 131 2.04 -0.98 13.49
C GLY A 131 2.21 0.51 13.22
N THR A 132 3.37 1.03 13.61
CA THR A 132 3.74 2.45 13.44
C THR A 132 4.97 2.62 12.57
N THR A 133 5.57 1.52 12.13
CA THR A 133 6.79 1.53 11.32
C THR A 133 6.46 1.88 9.87
N ALA A 134 7.11 2.94 9.37
CA ALA A 134 6.89 3.46 8.02
C ALA A 134 7.46 2.55 6.93
N PRO A 135 6.98 2.66 5.68
CA PRO A 135 7.50 1.88 4.55
C PRO A 135 9.02 2.07 4.35
N GLY A 136 9.73 0.99 4.03
CA GLY A 136 11.20 0.95 3.85
C GLY A 136 11.99 0.74 5.15
N GLN A 137 11.36 0.89 6.31
CA GLN A 137 12.02 0.67 7.61
C GLN A 137 12.04 -0.81 8.01
N PRO A 138 12.99 -1.25 8.86
CA PRO A 138 13.07 -2.63 9.35
C PRO A 138 11.85 -3.05 10.15
N CYS A 139 11.42 -4.31 10.01
CA CYS A 139 10.35 -4.94 10.80
C CYS A 139 10.73 -6.36 11.18
N ALA A 140 10.12 -6.87 12.26
CA ALA A 140 10.20 -8.28 12.63
C ALA A 140 9.05 -9.07 11.98
N ASP A 141 7.85 -8.48 11.95
CA ASP A 141 6.67 -9.06 11.30
C ASP A 141 5.71 -7.96 10.80
N GLY A 142 4.58 -8.37 10.21
CA GLY A 142 3.59 -7.44 9.65
C GLY A 142 2.99 -6.49 10.68
N GLN A 143 2.92 -6.88 11.95
CA GLN A 143 2.28 -6.10 13.01
C GLN A 143 3.07 -4.83 13.37
N ASP A 144 4.37 -4.79 13.04
CA ASP A 144 5.21 -3.62 13.25
C ASP A 144 4.89 -2.49 12.25
N CYS A 145 4.35 -2.85 11.08
CA CYS A 145 4.20 -1.96 9.93
C CYS A 145 2.86 -1.22 9.93
N THR A 146 2.87 0.05 9.50
CA THR A 146 1.63 0.83 9.32
C THR A 146 0.66 0.15 8.36
N SER A 147 1.16 -0.55 7.35
CA SER A 147 0.39 -1.25 6.31
C SER A 147 -0.06 -2.68 6.66
N ALA A 148 0.51 -3.30 7.70
CA ALA A 148 0.48 -4.74 8.00
C ALA A 148 1.41 -5.64 7.14
N VAL A 149 2.24 -5.06 6.27
CA VAL A 149 3.07 -5.84 5.34
C VAL A 149 4.55 -5.72 5.68
N CYS A 150 5.16 -6.84 6.07
CA CYS A 150 6.60 -6.98 6.32
C CYS A 150 7.17 -8.05 5.39
N LEU A 151 8.10 -7.65 4.50
CA LEU A 151 8.62 -8.52 3.45
C LEU A 151 10.13 -8.35 3.25
N GLU A 152 10.76 -9.29 2.55
CA GLU A 152 12.19 -9.25 2.30
C GLU A 152 12.57 -8.08 1.37
N GLY A 153 13.37 -7.15 1.91
CA GLY A 153 13.98 -6.05 1.18
C GLY A 153 15.38 -6.38 0.65
N THR A 154 16.14 -5.33 0.36
CA THR A 154 17.52 -5.48 -0.12
C THR A 154 18.43 -6.08 0.95
N GLY A 155 19.26 -7.06 0.58
CA GLY A 155 20.20 -7.72 1.50
C GLY A 155 19.56 -8.72 2.47
N GLY A 156 18.35 -9.21 2.18
CA GLY A 156 17.68 -10.24 2.97
C GLY A 156 17.05 -9.74 4.28
N GLN A 157 17.06 -8.42 4.52
CA GLN A 157 16.44 -7.83 5.71
C GLN A 157 14.95 -7.61 5.49
N LEU A 158 14.13 -7.93 6.49
CA LEU A 158 12.70 -7.65 6.46
C LEU A 158 12.44 -6.14 6.57
N ARG A 159 11.57 -5.61 5.71
CA ARG A 159 11.20 -4.21 5.60
C ARG A 159 9.69 -4.05 5.47
N CYS A 160 9.16 -2.99 6.07
CA CYS A 160 7.78 -2.61 5.88
C CYS A 160 7.54 -2.19 4.43
N SER A 161 6.49 -2.73 3.82
CA SER A 161 6.02 -2.34 2.49
C SER A 161 4.71 -1.56 2.60
N ASP A 162 4.26 -0.94 1.51
CA ASP A 162 2.94 -0.33 1.42
C ASP A 162 2.37 -0.53 0.02
N GLU A 163 1.10 -0.23 -0.14
CA GLU A 163 0.46 -0.16 -1.44
C GLU A 163 1.10 0.93 -2.32
N CYS A 164 1.11 0.71 -3.63
CA CYS A 164 1.67 1.63 -4.61
C CYS A 164 0.90 1.60 -5.93
N GLN A 165 0.89 2.72 -6.65
CA GLN A 165 0.40 2.76 -8.04
C GLN A 165 1.56 2.86 -9.04
N THR A 166 2.67 3.43 -8.63
CA THR A 166 3.87 3.64 -9.45
C THR A 166 5.12 3.27 -8.65
N ALA A 167 6.23 3.05 -9.35
CA ALA A 167 7.50 2.77 -8.70
C ALA A 167 8.06 3.97 -7.90
N SER A 168 7.68 5.19 -8.27
CA SER A 168 8.09 6.43 -7.57
C SER A 168 7.48 6.60 -6.18
N GLU A 169 6.37 5.91 -5.88
CA GLU A 169 5.79 5.88 -4.54
C GLU A 169 6.57 4.98 -3.57
N CYS A 170 7.48 4.16 -4.09
CA CYS A 170 8.16 3.16 -3.31
C CYS A 170 9.48 3.67 -2.71
N PRO A 171 9.79 3.28 -1.46
CA PRO A 171 11.04 3.66 -0.83
C PRO A 171 12.23 2.99 -1.55
N PRO A 172 13.44 3.57 -1.47
CA PRO A 172 14.63 3.04 -2.16
C PRO A 172 14.95 1.57 -1.80
N GLU A 173 14.59 1.12 -0.60
CA GLU A 173 14.79 -0.25 -0.15
C GLU A 173 13.89 -1.27 -0.87
N LEU A 174 12.75 -0.81 -1.41
CA LEU A 174 11.70 -1.61 -2.07
C LEU A 174 11.27 -0.95 -3.41
N PRO A 175 12.18 -0.73 -4.37
CA PRO A 175 12.01 0.27 -5.44
C PRO A 175 11.00 -0.10 -6.56
N ARG A 176 10.32 -1.25 -6.46
CA ARG A 176 9.41 -1.73 -7.51
C ARG A 176 7.99 -1.77 -6.99
N CYS A 177 7.06 -1.25 -7.78
CA CYS A 177 5.64 -1.43 -7.53
C CYS A 177 5.09 -2.64 -8.30
N ALA A 178 4.83 -3.75 -7.61
CA ALA A 178 4.41 -5.01 -8.22
C ALA A 178 3.06 -5.49 -7.70
N ASN A 179 2.27 -6.14 -8.58
CA ASN A 179 1.02 -6.78 -8.18
C ASN A 179 1.29 -8.17 -7.61
N VAL A 180 0.98 -8.36 -6.33
CA VAL A 180 1.05 -9.64 -5.62
C VAL A 180 -0.36 -10.19 -5.49
N SER A 181 -0.54 -11.46 -5.88
CA SER A 181 -1.84 -12.11 -5.79
C SER A 181 -2.40 -12.03 -4.37
N LEU A 182 -3.69 -11.71 -4.24
CA LEU A 182 -4.44 -11.55 -2.98
C LEU A 182 -4.10 -10.32 -2.12
N VAL A 183 -2.96 -9.65 -2.34
CA VAL A 183 -2.59 -8.42 -1.62
C VAL A 183 -2.83 -7.17 -2.46
N GLY A 184 -2.66 -7.28 -3.78
CA GLY A 184 -2.71 -6.15 -4.70
C GLY A 184 -1.32 -5.57 -4.97
N ARG A 185 -1.26 -4.29 -5.33
CA ARG A 185 -0.01 -3.65 -5.75
C ARG A 185 0.76 -3.12 -4.55
N ILE A 186 1.97 -3.62 -4.33
CA ILE A 186 2.83 -3.24 -3.20
C ILE A 186 4.27 -2.98 -3.63
N CYS A 187 5.00 -2.26 -2.78
CA CYS A 187 6.43 -2.03 -2.95
C CYS A 187 7.24 -3.28 -2.63
N VAL A 188 8.06 -3.75 -3.56
CA VAL A 188 8.87 -4.97 -3.45
C VAL A 188 10.32 -4.70 -3.83
N ARG A 189 11.22 -5.59 -3.41
CA ARG A 189 12.63 -5.53 -3.82
C ARG A 189 12.81 -5.71 -5.33
N ALA A 190 13.94 -5.23 -5.84
CA ALA A 190 14.40 -5.59 -7.17
C ALA A 190 14.63 -7.11 -7.27
N GLN A 191 14.28 -7.70 -8.42
CA GLN A 191 14.68 -9.07 -8.72
C GLN A 191 16.20 -9.09 -8.98
N PRO A 192 16.91 -10.12 -8.48
CA PRO A 192 18.34 -10.28 -8.76
C PRO A 192 18.60 -10.56 -10.24
#